data_AF-A0A1D3MJ08-F1
#
_entry.id   AF-A0A1D3MJ08-F1
#
_cell.length_a   1.000
_cell.length_b   1.000
_cell.length_c   1.000
_cell.angle_alpha   90.00
_cell.angle_beta   90.00
_cell.angle_gamma   90.00
#
_symmetry.space_group_name_H-M   'P 1'
#
loop_
_entity.id
_entity.type
_entity.pdbx_description
1 polymer ?
#
loop_
_entity_poly.entity_id
_entity_poly.type
_entity_poly.pdbx_seq_one_letter_code
_entity_poly.pdbx_strand_id
1 'polypeptide(L)'
;MGVAENFKKFANNLRTTNHAIVSEICKRVTKRINLDFRGLDSSTSNSRYVGSYGRGTAIKGFSDVDILMDYHLICMQNTIVI
;
A
#
# COMPACT_ATOMS: atom_id res chain seq x y z
N MET A 1 11.13 -34.10 13.27
CA MET A 1 10.20 -32.97 13.07
C MET A 1 8.78 -33.50 13.05
N GLY A 2 7.93 -33.02 13.96
CA GLY A 2 6.52 -33.40 14.03
C GLY A 2 5.65 -32.63 13.03
N VAL A 3 4.41 -33.10 12.80
CA VAL A 3 3.44 -32.43 11.90
C VAL A 3 3.24 -30.96 12.30
N ALA A 4 3.09 -30.67 13.60
CA ALA A 4 2.93 -29.31 14.10
C ALA A 4 4.14 -28.40 13.78
N GLU A 5 5.37 -28.92 13.91
CA GLU A 5 6.59 -28.17 13.58
C GLU A 5 6.70 -27.89 12.07
N ASN A 6 6.29 -28.85 11.24
CA ASN A 6 6.24 -28.68 9.79
C ASN A 6 5.28 -27.55 9.40
N PHE A 7 4.07 -27.53 9.96
CA PHE A 7 3.10 -26.46 9.72
C PHE A 7 3.60 -25.10 10.23
N LYS A 8 4.22 -25.06 11.41
CA LYS A 8 4.82 -23.82 11.93
C LYS A 8 5.91 -23.29 11.00
N LYS A 9 6.79 -24.16 10.51
CA LYS A 9 7.85 -23.79 9.54
C LYS A 9 7.25 -23.31 8.23
N PHE A 10 6.24 -24.00 7.71
CA PHE A 10 5.53 -23.63 6.49
C PHE A 10 4.89 -22.23 6.62
N ALA A 11 4.11 -21.98 7.68
CA ALA A 11 3.48 -20.69 7.91
C ALA A 11 4.50 -19.55 8.05
N ASN A 12 5.63 -19.80 8.71
CA ASN A 12 6.71 -18.82 8.82
C ASN A 12 7.35 -18.50 7.45
N ASN A 13 7.49 -19.49 6.58
CA ASN A 13 8.06 -19.30 5.24
C ASN A 13 7.13 -18.52 4.30
N LEU A 14 5.84 -18.44 4.60
CA LEU A 14 4.87 -17.64 3.86
C LEU A 14 4.91 -16.15 4.24
N ARG A 15 5.62 -15.75 5.30
CA ARG A 15 5.64 -14.34 5.74
C ARG A 15 6.37 -13.46 4.72
N THR A 16 5.79 -12.30 4.44
CA THR A 16 6.38 -11.26 3.59
C THR A 16 7.67 -10.71 4.18
N THR A 17 8.61 -10.31 3.32
CA THR A 17 9.94 -9.81 3.74
C THR A 17 10.32 -8.47 3.13
N ASN A 18 9.64 -8.03 2.07
CA ASN A 18 9.95 -6.84 1.26
C ASN A 18 9.25 -5.56 1.74
N HIS A 19 8.91 -5.46 3.04
CA HIS A 19 8.12 -4.36 3.60
C HIS A 19 8.71 -2.96 3.35
N ALA A 20 10.04 -2.82 3.41
CA ALA A 20 10.71 -1.55 3.17
C ALA A 20 10.53 -1.07 1.71
N ILE A 21 10.69 -1.99 0.75
CA ILE A 21 10.53 -1.72 -0.69
C ILE A 21 9.09 -1.29 -0.98
N VAL A 22 8.12 -2.04 -0.45
CA VAL A 22 6.69 -1.71 -0.58
C VAL A 22 6.41 -0.33 0.00
N SER A 23 6.92 -0.04 1.20
CA SER A 23 6.71 1.26 1.83
C SER A 23 7.29 2.40 1.01
N GLU A 24 8.46 2.22 0.42
CA GLU A 24 9.11 3.25 -0.39
C GLU A 24 8.30 3.54 -1.66
N ILE A 25 7.90 2.49 -2.40
CA ILE A 25 7.08 2.62 -3.62
C ILE A 25 5.76 3.32 -3.30
N CYS A 26 5.06 2.88 -2.25
CA CYS A 26 3.76 3.43 -1.89
C CYS A 26 3.86 4.88 -1.41
N LYS A 27 4.95 5.25 -0.72
CA LYS A 27 5.25 6.64 -0.35
C LYS A 27 5.48 7.53 -1.58
N ARG A 28 6.21 7.04 -2.59
CA ARG A 28 6.42 7.78 -3.84
C ARG A 28 5.12 8.01 -4.60
N VAL A 29 4.30 6.97 -4.74
CA VAL A 29 2.97 7.06 -5.38
C VAL A 29 2.06 8.04 -4.62
N THR A 30 1.99 7.89 -3.29
CA THR A 30 1.21 8.79 -2.42
C THR A 30 1.64 10.24 -2.58
N LYS A 31 2.95 10.51 -2.53
CA LYS A 31 3.50 11.87 -2.70
C LYS A 31 3.11 12.46 -4.05
N ARG A 32 3.27 11.69 -5.13
CA ARG A 32 2.95 12.18 -6.48
C ARG A 32 1.47 12.53 -6.61
N ILE A 33 0.60 11.65 -6.14
CA ILE A 33 -0.85 11.87 -6.18
C ILE A 33 -1.28 13.08 -5.32
N ASN A 34 -0.72 13.22 -4.10
CA ASN A 34 -1.03 14.36 -3.24
C ASN A 34 -0.57 15.69 -3.85
N LEU A 35 0.57 15.72 -4.52
CA LEU A 35 1.04 16.90 -5.22
C LEU A 35 0.09 17.25 -6.38
N ASP A 36 -0.24 16.27 -7.22
CA ASP A 36 -0.99 16.48 -8.46
C ASP A 36 -2.46 16.86 -8.22
N PHE A 37 -3.08 16.33 -7.16
CA PHE A 37 -4.53 16.46 -6.96
C PHE A 37 -4.94 17.16 -5.66
N ARG A 38 -3.99 17.53 -4.80
CA ARG A 38 -4.28 18.23 -3.54
C ARG A 38 -3.38 19.41 -3.23
N GLY A 39 -2.34 19.64 -4.03
CA GLY A 39 -1.31 20.64 -3.72
C GLY A 39 -0.59 20.37 -2.40
N LEU A 40 -0.50 19.10 -1.98
CA LEU A 40 0.06 18.68 -0.69
C LEU A 40 1.37 17.92 -0.89
N ASP A 41 2.47 18.42 -0.32
CA ASP A 41 3.73 17.66 -0.26
C ASP A 41 3.72 16.68 0.94
N SER A 42 3.08 15.52 0.76
CA SER A 42 3.08 14.46 1.77
C SER A 42 3.11 13.08 1.14
N SER A 43 3.99 12.20 1.65
CA SER A 43 4.11 10.81 1.21
C SER A 43 3.28 9.81 2.01
N THR A 44 2.52 10.26 3.00
CA THR A 44 1.74 9.41 3.91
C THR A 44 0.30 9.86 4.10
N SER A 45 -0.02 11.12 3.79
CA SER A 45 -1.40 11.62 3.90
C SER A 45 -2.28 11.05 2.81
N ASN A 46 -3.57 10.88 3.11
CA ASN A 46 -4.62 10.48 2.17
C ASN A 46 -4.41 9.13 1.47
N SER A 47 -3.51 8.28 1.96
CA SER A 47 -3.32 6.93 1.45
C SER A 47 -3.44 5.88 2.56
N ARG A 48 -3.98 4.71 2.22
CA ARG A 48 -4.11 3.57 3.13
C ARG A 48 -3.77 2.29 2.40
N TYR A 49 -2.93 1.45 2.99
CA TYR A 49 -2.71 0.09 2.50
C TYR A 49 -4.00 -0.72 2.68
N VAL A 50 -4.50 -1.29 1.60
CA VAL A 50 -5.68 -2.15 1.61
C VAL A 50 -5.33 -3.49 0.97
N GLY A 51 -6.35 -4.29 0.63
CA GLY A 51 -6.12 -5.58 0.00
C GLY A 51 -5.41 -6.59 0.92
N SER A 52 -4.77 -7.59 0.31
CA SER A 52 -4.08 -8.66 1.03
C SER A 52 -2.91 -8.13 1.86
N TYR A 53 -2.14 -7.17 1.32
CA TYR A 53 -1.03 -6.54 2.02
C TYR A 53 -1.51 -5.74 3.24
N GLY A 54 -2.54 -4.89 3.06
CA GLY A 54 -3.12 -4.09 4.14
C GLY A 54 -3.74 -4.93 5.28
N ARG A 55 -4.30 -6.10 4.97
CA ARG A 55 -4.82 -7.05 5.98
C ARG A 55 -3.74 -7.95 6.61
N GLY A 56 -2.50 -7.89 6.14
CA GLY A 56 -1.43 -8.78 6.60
C GLY A 56 -1.59 -10.23 6.15
N THR A 57 -2.35 -10.49 5.08
CA THR A 57 -2.56 -11.83 4.50
C THR A 57 -1.83 -12.03 3.18
N ALA A 58 -1.05 -11.04 2.72
CA ALA A 58 -0.12 -11.25 1.63
C ALA A 58 0.94 -12.28 2.04
N ILE A 59 1.37 -13.11 1.09
CA ILE A 59 2.41 -14.13 1.31
C ILE A 59 3.69 -13.76 0.59
N LYS A 60 4.82 -14.32 1.03
CA LYS A 60 6.12 -14.19 0.37
C LYS A 60 5.99 -14.44 -1.14
N GLY A 61 6.45 -13.48 -1.94
CA GLY A 61 6.37 -13.54 -3.40
C GLY A 61 5.13 -12.90 -4.02
N PHE A 62 4.29 -12.20 -3.25
CA PHE A 62 3.22 -11.37 -3.82
C PHE A 62 3.79 -10.30 -4.78
N SER A 63 3.03 -9.98 -5.83
CA SER A 63 3.36 -8.92 -6.79
C SER A 63 2.61 -7.63 -6.51
N ASP A 64 1.33 -7.73 -6.16
CA ASP A 64 0.41 -6.60 -6.17
C ASP A 64 0.22 -6.00 -4.78
N VAL A 65 0.16 -4.66 -4.72
CA VAL A 65 -0.12 -3.90 -3.50
C VAL A 65 -1.25 -2.93 -3.78
N ASP A 66 -2.36 -3.10 -3.07
CA ASP A 66 -3.51 -2.21 -3.18
C ASP A 66 -3.35 -1.01 -2.24
N ILE A 67 -3.50 0.19 -2.79
CA ILE A 67 -3.49 1.46 -2.04
C ILE A 67 -4.82 2.16 -2.30
N LEU A 68 -5.54 2.49 -1.24
CA LEU A 68 -6.72 3.34 -1.31
C LEU A 68 -6.27 4.80 -1.15
N MET A 69 -6.66 5.64 -2.10
CA MET A 69 -6.47 7.09 -2.05
C MET A 69 -7.78 7.77 -1.69
N ASP A 70 -7.80 8.52 -0.59
CA ASP A 70 -8.99 9.24 -0.14
C ASP A 70 -9.13 10.57 -0.88
N TYR A 71 -10.25 10.79 -1.58
CA TYR A 71 -10.54 12.04 -2.29
C TYR A 71 -11.83 12.66 -1.78
N HIS A 72 -11.75 13.94 -1.41
CA HIS A 72 -12.92 14.73 -1.07
C HIS A 72 -13.35 15.56 -2.29
N LEU A 73 -14.64 15.53 -2.63
CA LEU A 73 -15.22 16.10 -3.85
C LEU A 73 -15.02 17.62 -4.02
N ILE A 74 -14.63 18.34 -2.95
CA ILE A 74 -14.44 19.80 -3.00
C ILE A 74 -13.18 20.20 -3.78
N CYS A 75 -12.18 19.32 -3.92
CA CYS A 75 -10.93 19.66 -4.63
C CYS A 75 -10.98 19.52 -6.17
N MET A 76 -12.07 19.03 -6.76
CA MET A 76 -12.19 18.89 -8.24
C MET A 76 -12.72 20.15 -8.95
N GLN A 77 -13.00 21.26 -8.25
CA GLN A 77 -13.63 22.44 -8.85
C GLN A 77 -12.68 23.45 -9.52
N ASN A 78 -11.35 23.21 -9.56
CA ASN A 78 -10.39 24.22 -10.02
C ASN A 78 -9.54 23.85 -11.25
N THR A 79 -10.09 23.12 -12.23
CA THR A 79 -9.41 22.97 -13.53
C THR A 79 -10.37 23.16 -14.71
N ILE A 80 -10.39 24.41 -15.19
CA ILE A 80 -10.45 24.83 -16.60
C ILE A 80 -11.68 24.37 -17.42
N VAL A 81 -12.62 25.31 -17.56
CA VAL A 81 -13.41 25.48 -18.78
C VAL A 81 -12.46 25.96 -19.89
N ILE A 82 -12.29 25.16 -20.94
CA ILE A 82 -11.97 25.66 -22.29
C ILE A 82 -13.20 25.40 -23.15
#